data_AF-A0AAD3H5E1-F1
#
_entry.id   AF-A0AAD3H5E1-F1
#
_cell.length_a   1.000
_cell.length_b   1.000
_cell.length_c   1.000
_cell.angle_alpha   90.00
_cell.angle_beta   90.00
_cell.angle_gamma   90.00
#
_symmetry.space_group_name_H-M   'P 1'
#
loop_
_entity.id
_entity.type
_entity.pdbx_description
1 polymer ?
#
loop_
_entity_poly.entity_id
_entity_poly.type
_entity_poly.pdbx_seq_one_letter_code
_entity_poly.pdbx_strand_id
1 'polypeptide(L)'
;MHFYHAPSNSEFFSRFMMGMERRMGKQVRQNVGLSVEVLHAILDDYEEEFSSIKCSVSRKRDIVIFASGFLILFTCALRGNELFFWERSEFCTRITQGLNPGNLSHFTIPLMGEFKNELGTRNHMMVVAQHTKSHLPVETWLNRLVQVLKSDGLSSTVGPTMCNKEGFVLCSTDFNSELRDMLYRCANQHPSLLDVNADLENDFKVYRSFRRGATTCARNNKVQEADIVLHNRWRASEAKSGSLPCMSMHNLYTEISQALPTRLRFSASL
;
A
#
# COMPACT_ATOMS: atom_id res chain seq x y z
N MET A 1 -40.67 9.70 -32.07
CA MET A 1 -40.05 8.36 -31.93
C MET A 1 -39.46 8.29 -30.54
N HIS A 2 -40.18 7.70 -29.58
CA HIS A 2 -39.75 7.61 -28.18
C HIS A 2 -38.73 6.47 -28.07
N PHE A 3 -37.46 6.79 -27.82
CA PHE A 3 -36.49 5.80 -27.43
C PHE A 3 -36.86 5.31 -26.02
N TYR A 4 -37.29 4.06 -25.91
CA TYR A 4 -37.47 3.39 -24.63
C TYR A 4 -36.10 3.28 -23.94
N HIS A 5 -35.91 4.04 -22.86
CA HIS A 5 -34.80 3.82 -21.93
C HIS A 5 -35.08 2.54 -21.14
N ALA A 6 -34.81 1.39 -21.76
CA ALA A 6 -34.82 0.11 -21.05
C ALA A 6 -33.77 0.18 -19.92
N PRO A 7 -34.08 -0.27 -18.68
CA PRO A 7 -33.12 -0.28 -17.58
C PRO A 7 -31.83 -1.04 -17.91
N SER A 8 -31.91 -2.01 -18.83
CA SER A 8 -30.79 -2.80 -19.35
C SER A 8 -29.83 -2.02 -20.27
N ASN A 9 -30.23 -0.85 -20.78
CA ASN A 9 -29.37 0.03 -21.56
C ASN A 9 -28.72 1.13 -20.69
N SER A 10 -28.87 1.06 -19.37
CA SER A 10 -28.24 2.02 -18.46
C SER A 10 -26.75 1.73 -18.28
N GLU A 11 -25.97 2.78 -18.00
CA GLU A 11 -24.56 2.62 -17.66
C GLU A 11 -24.34 1.78 -16.40
N PHE A 12 -25.26 1.91 -15.43
CA PHE A 12 -25.26 1.05 -14.25
C PHE A 12 -25.40 -0.43 -14.63
N PHE A 13 -26.36 -0.77 -15.50
CA PHE A 13 -26.55 -2.16 -15.91
C PHE A 13 -25.35 -2.69 -16.70
N SER A 14 -24.75 -1.88 -17.57
CA SER A 14 -23.53 -2.25 -18.29
C SER A 14 -22.36 -2.54 -17.34
N ARG A 15 -22.12 -1.67 -16.35
CA ARG A 15 -21.09 -1.87 -15.31
C ARG A 15 -21.41 -3.07 -14.41
N PHE A 16 -22.68 -3.29 -14.08
CA PHE A 16 -23.14 -4.43 -13.29
C PHE A 16 -22.89 -5.75 -14.03
N MET A 17 -23.30 -5.85 -15.30
CA MET A 17 -23.08 -7.02 -16.15
C MET A 17 -21.59 -7.28 -16.35
N MET A 18 -20.78 -6.26 -16.61
CA MET A 18 -19.33 -6.39 -16.67
C MET A 18 -18.74 -6.92 -15.35
N GLY A 19 -19.26 -6.43 -14.21
CA GLY A 19 -18.88 -6.93 -12.89
C GLY A 19 -19.30 -8.39 -12.65
N MET A 20 -20.42 -8.85 -13.22
CA MET A 20 -20.83 -10.26 -13.18
C MET A 20 -19.93 -11.12 -14.07
N GLU A 21 -19.67 -10.71 -15.31
CA GLU A 21 -18.81 -11.46 -16.25
C GLU A 21 -17.40 -11.66 -15.70
N ARG A 22 -16.84 -10.63 -15.04
CA ARG A 22 -15.55 -10.71 -14.34
C ARG A 22 -15.59 -11.70 -13.16
N ARG A 23 -16.67 -11.73 -12.37
CA ARG A 23 -16.83 -12.65 -11.21
C ARG A 23 -17.10 -14.09 -11.63
N MET A 24 -17.79 -14.29 -12.75
CA MET A 24 -18.06 -15.61 -13.32
C MET A 24 -16.87 -16.16 -14.13
N GLY A 25 -15.77 -15.41 -14.24
CA GLY A 25 -14.56 -15.84 -14.95
C GLY A 25 -14.70 -15.85 -16.47
N LYS A 26 -15.76 -15.26 -17.03
CA LYS A 26 -15.92 -15.08 -18.49
C LYS A 26 -14.86 -14.11 -19.05
N GLN A 27 -14.45 -13.13 -18.25
CA GLN A 27 -13.27 -12.31 -18.50
C GLN A 27 -12.29 -12.43 -17.33
N VAL A 28 -11.15 -13.09 -17.56
CA VAL A 28 -10.05 -13.16 -16.58
C VAL A 28 -8.95 -12.20 -17.02
N ARG A 29 -8.99 -10.97 -16.51
CA ARG A 29 -7.87 -10.02 -16.65
C ARG A 29 -7.20 -9.87 -15.29
N GLN A 30 -6.00 -10.43 -15.16
CA GLN A 30 -5.24 -10.33 -13.91
C GLN A 30 -4.52 -8.99 -13.85
N ASN A 31 -4.52 -8.33 -12.69
CA ASN A 31 -3.74 -7.09 -12.54
C ASN A 31 -2.26 -7.35 -12.73
N VAL A 32 -1.57 -6.51 -13.49
CA VAL A 32 -0.13 -6.57 -13.73
C VAL A 32 0.62 -6.08 -12.48
N GLY A 33 1.82 -6.61 -12.25
CA GLY A 33 2.70 -6.13 -11.18
C GLY A 33 3.28 -4.78 -11.54
N LEU A 34 3.18 -3.80 -10.64
CA LEU A 34 3.78 -2.48 -10.83
C LEU A 34 5.29 -2.60 -10.62
N SER A 35 6.11 -2.19 -11.60
CA SER A 35 7.57 -2.29 -11.46
C SER A 35 8.10 -1.23 -10.48
N VAL A 36 9.29 -1.43 -9.93
CA VAL A 36 9.88 -0.46 -9.00
C VAL A 36 10.26 0.84 -9.72
N GLU A 37 10.60 0.75 -11.01
CA GLU A 37 10.90 1.88 -11.89
C GLU A 37 9.65 2.74 -12.11
N VAL A 38 8.47 2.13 -12.30
CA VAL A 38 7.20 2.85 -12.38
C VAL A 38 6.87 3.52 -11.04
N LEU A 39 7.13 2.85 -9.91
CA LEU A 39 6.93 3.47 -8.59
C LEU A 39 7.83 4.69 -8.41
N HIS A 40 9.11 4.61 -8.80
CA HIS A 40 10.03 5.75 -8.78
C HIS A 40 9.51 6.91 -9.63
N ALA A 41 9.13 6.66 -10.88
CA ALA A 41 8.58 7.71 -11.75
C ALA A 41 7.37 8.42 -11.12
N ILE A 42 6.46 7.66 -10.49
CA ILE A 42 5.31 8.23 -9.76
C ILE A 42 5.77 9.08 -8.56
N LEU A 43 6.74 8.61 -7.78
CA LEU A 43 7.23 9.33 -6.60
C LEU A 43 8.04 10.58 -6.98
N ASP A 44 8.77 10.55 -8.10
CA ASP A 44 9.51 11.69 -8.64
C ASP A 44 8.55 12.78 -9.14
N ASP A 45 7.50 12.40 -9.88
CA ASP A 45 6.43 13.33 -10.27
C ASP A 45 5.76 13.96 -9.04
N TYR A 46 5.55 13.17 -7.97
CA TYR A 46 5.01 13.69 -6.72
C TYR A 46 5.97 14.66 -6.02
N GLU A 47 7.28 14.40 -6.05
CA GLU A 47 8.27 15.31 -5.49
C GLU A 47 8.30 16.65 -6.24
N GLU A 48 8.24 16.61 -7.57
CA GLU A 48 8.17 17.81 -8.41
C GLU A 48 6.89 18.60 -8.13
N GLU A 49 5.73 17.94 -8.11
CA GLU A 49 4.45 18.57 -7.84
C GLU A 49 4.41 19.16 -6.42
N PHE A 50 4.88 18.41 -5.41
CA PHE A 50 4.93 18.85 -4.01
C PHE A 50 5.84 20.07 -3.81
N SER A 51 6.97 20.11 -4.52
CA SER A 51 7.95 21.21 -4.47
C SER A 51 7.50 22.45 -5.26
N SER A 52 6.55 22.29 -6.18
CA SER A 52 6.04 23.40 -6.98
C SER A 52 5.36 24.48 -6.13
N ILE A 53 5.69 25.73 -6.42
CA ILE A 53 5.05 26.93 -5.82
C ILE A 53 3.56 26.97 -6.17
N LYS A 54 3.16 26.37 -7.30
CA LYS A 54 1.76 26.33 -7.76
C LYS A 54 0.92 25.28 -7.03
N CYS A 55 1.54 24.37 -6.29
CA CYS A 55 0.81 23.30 -5.61
C CYS A 55 0.09 23.82 -4.37
N SER A 56 -1.23 23.65 -4.35
CA SER A 56 -2.06 24.06 -3.22
C SER A 56 -1.76 23.25 -1.97
N VAL A 57 -2.04 23.81 -0.79
CA VAL A 57 -1.85 23.13 0.51
C VAL A 57 -2.66 21.81 0.56
N SER A 58 -3.89 21.82 0.04
CA SER A 58 -4.72 20.60 -0.02
C SER A 58 -4.07 19.54 -0.90
N ARG A 59 -3.56 19.92 -2.08
CA ARG A 59 -2.90 18.95 -2.96
C ARG A 59 -1.59 18.43 -2.36
N LYS A 60 -0.81 19.26 -1.68
CA LYS A 60 0.40 18.80 -0.96
C LYS A 60 0.05 17.73 0.08
N ARG A 61 -1.05 17.91 0.81
CA ARG A 61 -1.57 16.90 1.73
C ARG A 61 -1.90 15.60 0.99
N ASP A 62 -2.67 15.68 -0.08
CA ASP A 62 -3.10 14.51 -0.85
C ASP A 62 -1.90 13.75 -1.43
N ILE A 63 -0.93 14.46 -2.00
CA ILE A 63 0.33 13.89 -2.49
C ILE A 63 1.02 13.09 -1.39
N VAL A 64 1.18 13.65 -0.19
CA VAL A 64 1.83 12.95 0.93
C VAL A 64 1.06 11.70 1.33
N ILE A 65 -0.28 11.75 1.36
CA ILE A 65 -1.13 10.60 1.70
C ILE A 65 -0.99 9.49 0.64
N PHE A 66 -1.14 9.83 -0.65
CA PHE A 66 -1.09 8.85 -1.73
C PHE A 66 0.31 8.30 -1.96
N ALA A 67 1.35 9.14 -1.97
CA ALA A 67 2.74 8.71 -2.10
C ALA A 67 3.11 7.73 -0.97
N SER A 68 2.79 8.06 0.28
CA SER A 68 3.05 7.16 1.41
C SER A 68 2.24 5.87 1.33
N GLY A 69 0.98 5.93 0.90
CA GLY A 69 0.13 4.76 0.74
C GLY A 69 0.62 3.82 -0.35
N PHE A 70 1.00 4.34 -1.52
CA PHE A 70 1.60 3.56 -2.61
C PHE A 70 2.94 2.95 -2.21
N LEU A 71 3.77 3.72 -1.51
CA LEU A 71 5.05 3.26 -0.99
C LEU A 71 4.85 2.09 -0.02
N ILE A 72 3.94 2.20 0.95
CA ILE A 72 3.65 1.12 1.90
C ILE A 72 2.96 -0.09 1.25
N LEU A 73 2.06 0.12 0.29
CA LEU A 73 1.51 -0.98 -0.50
C LEU A 73 2.60 -1.79 -1.19
N PHE A 74 3.68 -1.14 -1.64
CA PHE A 74 4.84 -1.79 -2.23
C PHE A 74 5.75 -2.42 -1.15
N THR A 75 6.26 -1.63 -0.22
CA THR A 75 7.33 -2.05 0.70
C THR A 75 6.90 -3.06 1.75
N CYS A 76 5.62 -3.02 2.16
CA CYS A 76 5.01 -4.04 3.01
C CYS A 76 4.32 -5.16 2.20
N ALA A 77 4.29 -5.03 0.86
CA ALA A 77 3.57 -5.90 -0.05
C ALA A 77 2.09 -6.15 0.35
N LEU A 78 1.42 -5.13 0.90
CA LEU A 78 0.05 -5.22 1.39
C LEU A 78 -0.95 -5.42 0.22
N ARG A 79 -2.09 -6.05 0.53
CA ARG A 79 -3.25 -5.96 -0.36
C ARG A 79 -3.89 -4.58 -0.22
N GLY A 80 -4.56 -4.11 -1.28
CA GLY A 80 -5.19 -2.78 -1.30
C GLY A 80 -6.07 -2.49 -0.07
N ASN A 81 -6.86 -3.46 0.39
CA ASN A 81 -7.71 -3.28 1.57
C ASN A 81 -6.92 -3.22 2.89
N GLU A 82 -5.78 -3.92 2.96
CA GLU A 82 -4.96 -4.01 4.18
C GLU A 82 -4.32 -2.64 4.50
N LEU A 83 -4.08 -1.79 3.49
CA LEU A 83 -3.56 -0.43 3.67
C LEU A 83 -4.44 0.41 4.60
N PHE A 84 -5.77 0.27 4.52
CA PHE A 84 -6.71 1.09 5.29
C PHE A 84 -6.79 0.69 6.77
N PHE A 85 -6.15 -0.43 7.16
CA PHE A 85 -5.96 -0.78 8.56
C PHE A 85 -4.73 -0.13 9.18
N TRP A 86 -3.90 0.60 8.43
CA TRP A 86 -2.74 1.26 8.99
C TRP A 86 -3.15 2.31 10.03
N GLU A 87 -2.82 2.07 11.29
CA GLU A 87 -3.25 2.87 12.44
C GLU A 87 -2.34 4.09 12.66
N ARG A 88 -2.93 5.28 12.81
CA ARG A 88 -2.20 6.55 12.79
C ARG A 88 -1.54 6.93 14.11
N SER A 89 -2.16 6.64 15.26
CA SER A 89 -1.68 7.12 16.56
C SER A 89 -0.43 6.38 17.03
N GLU A 90 -0.42 5.05 16.91
CA GLU A 90 0.74 4.19 17.12
C GLU A 90 1.80 4.47 16.06
N PHE A 91 1.43 4.72 14.80
CA PHE A 91 2.41 5.07 13.78
C PHE A 91 3.16 6.36 14.13
N CYS A 92 2.42 7.43 14.45
CA CYS A 92 3.01 8.72 14.84
C CYS A 92 3.87 8.61 16.11
N THR A 93 3.47 7.76 17.06
CA THR A 93 4.19 7.54 18.32
C THR A 93 5.50 6.75 18.11
N ARG A 94 5.52 5.82 17.14
CA ARG A 94 6.60 4.84 16.98
C ARG A 94 7.52 5.08 15.81
N ILE A 95 7.25 6.08 14.95
CA ILE A 95 8.00 6.28 13.70
C ILE A 95 9.52 6.33 13.90
N THR A 96 10.01 6.87 15.01
CA THR A 96 11.45 6.98 15.30
C THR A 96 12.02 5.82 16.12
N GLN A 97 11.19 4.92 16.68
CA GLN A 97 11.66 3.87 17.61
C GLN A 97 12.61 2.86 16.93
N GLY A 98 12.44 2.65 15.63
CA GLY A 98 13.28 1.73 14.84
C GLY A 98 14.50 2.39 14.19
N LEU A 99 14.66 3.71 14.31
CA LEU A 99 15.78 4.47 13.73
C LEU A 99 16.96 4.45 14.70
N ASN A 100 17.76 3.39 14.65
CA ASN A 100 18.98 3.24 15.45
C ASN A 100 20.20 3.30 14.54
N PRO A 101 21.35 3.89 14.96
CA PRO A 101 22.56 4.00 14.15
C PRO A 101 23.30 2.68 13.84
N GLY A 102 22.60 1.53 13.84
CA GLY A 102 23.10 0.22 13.39
C GLY A 102 22.52 -0.21 12.04
N ASN A 103 22.85 -1.43 11.59
CA ASN A 103 22.44 -1.96 10.27
C ASN A 103 20.94 -2.34 10.10
N LEU A 104 20.08 -1.95 11.05
CA LEU A 104 18.67 -2.39 11.09
C LEU A 104 17.70 -1.23 11.28
N SER A 105 18.06 -0.03 10.82
CA SER A 105 17.13 1.11 10.83
C SER A 105 15.86 0.79 10.07
N HIS A 106 14.73 1.00 10.72
CA HIS A 106 13.43 0.66 10.16
C HIS A 106 12.30 1.52 10.70
N PHE A 107 11.19 1.52 9.98
CA PHE A 107 9.92 2.08 10.38
C PHE A 107 8.97 0.96 10.78
N THR A 108 8.16 1.21 11.81
CA THR A 108 7.07 0.31 12.22
C THR A 108 5.75 0.79 11.62
N ILE A 109 5.04 -0.11 10.94
CA ILE A 109 3.76 0.15 10.27
C ILE A 109 2.68 -0.65 11.04
N PRO A 110 2.01 -0.05 12.04
CA PRO A 110 0.98 -0.72 12.81
C PRO A 110 -0.30 -0.90 11.98
N LEU A 111 -0.77 -2.13 11.85
CA LEU A 111 -2.08 -2.44 11.27
C LEU A 111 -3.07 -2.76 12.39
N MET A 112 -4.24 -2.12 12.39
CA MET A 112 -5.34 -2.41 13.29
C MET A 112 -5.75 -3.88 13.16
N GLY A 113 -5.89 -4.57 14.30
CA GLY A 113 -6.34 -5.95 14.34
C GLY A 113 -6.93 -6.33 15.70
N GLU A 114 -7.88 -7.25 15.68
CA GLU A 114 -8.42 -7.87 16.89
C GLU A 114 -7.63 -9.16 17.21
N PHE A 115 -7.02 -9.22 18.39
CA PHE A 115 -6.52 -10.47 18.96
C PHE A 115 -7.55 -11.00 19.95
N LYS A 116 -8.21 -12.12 19.63
CA LYS A 116 -9.03 -12.83 20.63
C LYS A 116 -8.11 -13.60 21.59
N ASN A 117 -8.37 -13.47 22.89
CA ASN A 117 -7.68 -14.03 24.07
C ASN A 117 -6.76 -13.08 24.86
N GLU A 118 -6.67 -11.80 24.48
CA GLU A 118 -6.12 -10.75 25.34
C GLU A 118 -7.11 -9.59 25.36
N LEU A 119 -7.36 -8.99 26.52
CA LEU A 119 -8.20 -7.79 26.64
C LEU A 119 -7.49 -6.61 25.96
N GLY A 120 -7.72 -6.41 24.66
CA GLY A 120 -7.26 -5.23 23.93
C GLY A 120 -7.05 -5.45 22.42
N THR A 121 -7.35 -4.42 21.63
CA THR A 121 -6.84 -4.28 20.25
C THR A 121 -5.33 -4.11 20.31
N ARG A 122 -4.57 -5.15 19.90
CA ARG A 122 -3.14 -5.02 19.65
C ARG A 122 -2.93 -4.86 18.15
N ASN A 123 -2.23 -3.81 17.75
CA ASN A 123 -1.88 -3.63 16.34
C ASN A 123 -0.86 -4.69 15.89
N HIS A 124 -1.03 -5.22 14.68
CA HIS A 124 0.00 -6.01 14.03
C HIS A 124 1.10 -5.08 13.51
N MET A 125 2.30 -5.18 14.06
CA MET A 125 3.42 -4.32 13.72
C MET A 125 4.15 -4.87 12.50
N MET A 126 3.94 -4.30 11.32
CA MET A 126 4.79 -4.53 10.14
C MET A 126 6.08 -3.70 10.26
N VAL A 127 7.16 -4.11 9.59
CA VAL A 127 8.44 -3.38 9.59
C VAL A 127 8.94 -3.13 8.17
N VAL A 128 9.44 -1.92 7.94
CA VAL A 128 9.97 -1.48 6.65
C VAL A 128 11.38 -0.95 6.86
N ALA A 129 12.35 -1.44 6.09
CA ALA A 129 13.71 -0.93 6.14
C ALA A 129 13.76 0.56 5.78
N GLN A 130 14.58 1.34 6.48
CA GLN A 130 14.79 2.76 6.16
C GLN A 130 15.39 2.94 4.76
N HIS A 131 16.30 2.04 4.39
CA HIS A 131 16.95 2.02 3.09
C HIS A 131 16.61 0.74 2.34
N THR A 132 16.22 0.90 1.09
CA THR A 132 15.92 -0.18 0.15
C THR A 132 17.03 -0.23 -0.90
N LYS A 133 17.21 -1.39 -1.55
CA LYS A 133 18.24 -1.60 -2.58
C LYS A 133 17.99 -0.71 -3.80
N SER A 134 16.73 -0.45 -4.13
CA SER A 134 16.33 0.45 -5.22
C SER A 134 16.25 1.92 -4.79
N HIS A 135 16.60 2.27 -3.55
CA HIS A 135 16.60 3.65 -3.05
C HIS A 135 15.22 4.33 -3.00
N LEU A 136 14.15 3.58 -2.76
CA LEU A 136 12.82 4.16 -2.51
C LEU A 136 12.88 5.16 -1.33
N PRO A 137 12.27 6.36 -1.45
CA PRO A 137 12.32 7.44 -0.44
C PRO A 137 11.39 7.21 0.77
N VAL A 138 11.55 6.06 1.45
CA VAL A 138 10.70 5.63 2.58
C VAL A 138 10.67 6.65 3.70
N GLU A 139 11.84 7.05 4.21
CA GLU A 139 11.94 7.99 5.31
C GLU A 139 11.28 9.34 4.99
N THR A 140 11.54 9.88 3.80
CA THR A 140 11.04 11.18 3.38
C THR A 140 9.51 11.23 3.40
N TRP A 141 8.84 10.27 2.77
CA TRP A 141 7.38 10.27 2.69
C TRP A 141 6.73 9.94 4.03
N LEU A 142 7.28 9.00 4.81
CA LEU A 142 6.74 8.66 6.13
C LEU A 142 6.87 9.81 7.13
N ASN A 143 7.98 10.56 7.12
CA ASN A 143 8.14 11.73 7.97
C ASN A 143 7.18 12.87 7.55
N ARG A 144 7.01 13.12 6.24
CA ARG A 144 6.01 14.08 5.74
C ARG A 144 4.60 13.69 6.15
N LEU A 145 4.26 12.40 6.10
CA LEU A 145 2.96 11.89 6.52
C LEU A 145 2.69 12.18 8.00
N VAL A 146 3.66 11.96 8.88
CA VAL A 146 3.52 12.31 10.30
C VAL A 146 3.35 13.82 10.48
N GLN A 147 4.06 14.65 9.71
CA GLN A 147 3.88 16.10 9.75
C GLN A 147 2.46 16.51 9.33
N VAL A 148 1.93 15.92 8.26
CA VAL A 148 0.54 16.12 7.81
C VAL A 148 -0.46 15.74 8.89
N LEU A 149 -0.33 14.55 9.48
CA LEU A 149 -1.24 14.07 10.52
C LEU A 149 -1.17 14.93 11.79
N LYS A 150 0.01 15.48 12.12
CA LYS A 150 0.18 16.45 13.22
C LYS A 150 -0.49 17.78 12.88
N SER A 151 -0.30 18.31 11.66
CA SER A 151 -0.91 19.57 11.25
C SER A 151 -2.43 19.50 11.17
N ASP A 152 -2.98 18.31 10.88
CA ASP A 152 -4.42 18.06 10.89
C ASP A 152 -4.98 17.84 12.32
N GLY A 153 -4.12 17.78 13.35
CA GLY A 153 -4.54 17.48 14.73
C GLY A 153 -4.94 16.02 14.96
N LEU A 154 -4.58 15.12 14.04
CA LEU A 154 -5.02 13.71 14.06
C LEU A 154 -3.99 12.77 14.71
N SER A 155 -2.74 13.19 14.88
CA SER A 155 -1.61 12.34 15.29
C SER A 155 -1.79 11.57 16.62
N SER A 156 -2.62 12.08 17.53
CA SER A 156 -2.81 11.50 18.88
C SER A 156 -4.14 10.74 19.01
N THR A 157 -4.90 10.60 17.94
CA THR A 157 -6.23 9.98 17.95
C THR A 157 -6.19 8.67 17.19
N VAL A 158 -6.81 7.63 17.75
CA VAL A 158 -6.89 6.32 17.09
C VAL A 158 -7.69 6.45 15.80
N GLY A 159 -7.16 5.93 14.70
CA GLY A 159 -7.82 6.03 13.40
C GLY A 159 -6.93 5.61 12.24
N PRO A 160 -7.49 5.54 11.02
CA PRO A 160 -6.73 5.16 9.84
C PRO A 160 -5.75 6.27 9.45
N THR A 161 -4.56 5.86 9.03
CA THR A 161 -3.51 6.75 8.52
C THR A 161 -3.90 7.32 7.17
N MET A 162 -4.50 6.49 6.30
CA MET A 162 -5.02 6.91 5.00
C MET A 162 -6.40 7.52 5.16
N CYS A 163 -6.44 8.81 5.50
CA CYS A 163 -7.67 9.54 5.79
C CYS A 163 -7.71 10.93 5.13
N ASN A 164 -8.92 11.44 4.96
CA ASN A 164 -9.14 12.85 4.63
C ASN A 164 -8.78 13.76 5.82
N LYS A 165 -8.89 15.08 5.63
CA LYS A 165 -8.49 16.08 6.63
C LYS A 165 -9.30 15.97 7.93
N GLU A 166 -10.54 15.53 7.84
CA GLU A 166 -11.44 15.32 8.97
C GLU A 166 -11.19 13.97 9.68
N GLY A 167 -10.29 13.14 9.15
CA GLY A 167 -9.93 11.84 9.73
C GLY A 167 -10.79 10.66 9.29
N PHE A 168 -11.67 10.84 8.30
CA PHE A 168 -12.42 9.74 7.68
C PHE A 168 -11.56 8.94 6.72
N VAL A 169 -11.72 7.62 6.73
CA VAL A 169 -10.93 6.70 5.90
C VAL A 169 -11.14 6.97 4.41
N LEU A 170 -10.05 7.03 3.66
CA LEU A 170 -10.11 7.00 2.19
C LEU A 170 -10.41 5.58 1.73
N CYS A 171 -10.91 5.42 0.50
CA CYS A 171 -11.25 4.10 -0.03
C CYS A 171 -10.35 3.69 -1.20
N SER A 172 -10.47 2.42 -1.58
CA SER A 172 -9.75 1.88 -2.75
C SER A 172 -10.08 2.62 -4.05
N THR A 173 -11.27 3.22 -4.17
CA THR A 173 -11.65 3.98 -5.36
C THR A 173 -10.82 5.25 -5.47
N ASP A 174 -10.64 5.99 -4.37
CA ASP A 174 -9.83 7.22 -4.34
C ASP A 174 -8.39 6.91 -4.75
N PHE A 175 -7.81 5.87 -4.15
CA PHE A 175 -6.46 5.39 -4.46
C PHE A 175 -6.30 4.89 -5.90
N ASN A 176 -7.30 4.21 -6.47
CA ASN A 176 -7.24 3.79 -7.87
C ASN A 176 -7.42 4.97 -8.84
N SER A 177 -8.20 5.98 -8.48
CA SER A 177 -8.36 7.20 -9.28
C SER A 177 -7.04 7.94 -9.37
N GLU A 178 -6.41 8.20 -8.22
CA GLU A 178 -5.10 8.84 -8.17
C GLU A 178 -4.03 8.02 -8.90
N LEU A 179 -4.00 6.69 -8.67
CA LEU A 179 -3.04 5.81 -9.35
C LEU A 179 -3.19 5.89 -10.87
N ARG A 180 -4.43 5.90 -11.37
CA ARG A 180 -4.70 5.98 -12.81
C ARG A 180 -4.09 7.25 -13.40
N ASP A 181 -4.34 8.39 -12.77
CA ASP A 181 -3.87 9.68 -13.27
C ASP A 181 -2.33 9.73 -13.29
N MET A 182 -1.69 9.17 -12.25
CA MET A 182 -0.23 9.03 -12.19
C MET A 182 0.33 8.05 -13.23
N LEU A 183 -0.35 6.93 -13.50
CA LEU A 183 0.09 5.98 -14.52
C LEU A 183 0.04 6.57 -15.93
N TYR A 184 -1.00 7.34 -16.27
CA TYR A 184 -1.06 8.02 -17.56
C TYR A 184 0.00 9.12 -17.68
N ARG A 185 0.28 9.85 -16.60
CA ARG A 185 1.38 10.83 -16.57
C ARG A 185 2.72 10.14 -16.83
N CYS A 186 3.01 9.07 -16.08
CA CYS A 186 4.21 8.26 -16.24
C CYS A 186 4.32 7.65 -17.64
N ALA A 187 3.23 7.15 -18.24
CA ALA A 187 3.28 6.60 -19.59
C ALA A 187 3.61 7.67 -20.63
N ASN A 188 3.08 8.88 -20.49
CA ASN A 188 3.37 9.99 -21.40
C ASN A 188 4.81 10.49 -21.29
N GLN A 189 5.37 10.59 -20.07
CA GLN A 189 6.76 11.04 -19.86
C GLN A 189 7.78 9.94 -20.12
N HIS A 190 7.43 8.68 -19.82
CA HIS A 190 8.30 7.51 -19.92
C HIS A 190 7.64 6.37 -20.71
N PRO A 191 7.45 6.51 -22.04
CA PRO A 191 6.84 5.47 -22.87
C PRO A 191 7.60 4.13 -22.88
N SER A 192 8.89 4.14 -22.49
CA SER A 192 9.70 2.94 -22.33
C SER A 192 9.35 2.11 -21.09
N LEU A 193 8.73 2.72 -20.07
CA LEU A 193 8.31 2.03 -18.84
C LEU A 193 6.85 1.55 -18.93
N LEU A 194 5.97 2.34 -19.54
CA LEU A 194 4.55 2.04 -19.70
C LEU A 194 4.10 2.42 -21.10
N ASP A 195 3.41 1.49 -21.78
CA ASP A 195 2.77 1.78 -23.05
C ASP A 195 1.57 2.70 -22.84
N VAL A 196 1.60 3.87 -23.48
CA VAL A 196 0.54 4.89 -23.45
C VAL A 196 -0.79 4.35 -24.00
N ASN A 197 -0.74 3.38 -24.90
CA ASN A 197 -1.93 2.78 -25.50
C ASN A 197 -2.48 1.59 -24.71
N ALA A 198 -1.77 1.14 -23.67
CA ALA A 198 -2.24 0.08 -22.81
C ALA A 198 -3.43 0.56 -21.98
N ASP A 199 -4.30 -0.38 -21.62
CA ASP A 199 -5.42 -0.09 -20.72
C ASP A 199 -4.94 -0.20 -19.26
N LEU A 200 -4.17 0.83 -18.89
CA LEU A 200 -3.51 0.98 -17.59
C LEU A 200 -4.51 0.93 -16.43
N GLU A 201 -5.73 1.43 -16.64
CA GLU A 201 -6.77 1.43 -15.61
C GLU A 201 -7.20 0.00 -15.24
N ASN A 202 -7.35 -0.90 -16.22
CA ASN A 202 -7.72 -2.28 -15.92
C ASN A 202 -6.51 -3.14 -15.54
N ASP A 203 -5.32 -2.82 -16.05
CA ASP A 203 -4.09 -3.57 -15.77
C ASP A 203 -3.56 -3.29 -14.36
N PHE A 204 -3.61 -2.04 -13.90
CA PHE A 204 -3.06 -1.65 -12.60
C PHE A 204 -4.15 -1.26 -11.61
N LYS A 205 -4.15 -1.93 -10.45
CA LYS A 205 -5.03 -1.63 -9.32
C LYS A 205 -4.31 -1.77 -8.00
N VAL A 206 -4.59 -0.89 -7.05
CA VAL A 206 -4.00 -0.93 -5.70
C VAL A 206 -4.24 -2.27 -4.98
N TYR A 207 -5.32 -2.97 -5.34
CA TYR A 207 -5.67 -4.26 -4.76
C TYR A 207 -4.55 -5.31 -4.89
N ARG A 208 -3.82 -5.34 -6.03
CA ARG A 208 -2.82 -6.40 -6.30
C ARG A 208 -1.53 -5.93 -6.96
N SER A 209 -1.52 -4.81 -7.69
CA SER A 209 -0.39 -4.44 -8.55
C SER A 209 0.89 -4.16 -7.77
N PHE A 210 0.81 -3.37 -6.69
CA PHE A 210 1.96 -3.06 -5.84
C PHE A 210 2.56 -4.31 -5.20
N ARG A 211 1.71 -5.13 -4.56
CA ARG A 211 2.14 -6.41 -3.98
C ARG A 211 2.78 -7.34 -4.99
N ARG A 212 2.17 -7.50 -6.18
CA ARG A 212 2.74 -8.33 -7.26
C ARG A 212 4.10 -7.78 -7.69
N GLY A 213 4.20 -6.46 -7.83
CA GLY A 213 5.43 -5.72 -8.10
C GLY A 213 6.52 -6.02 -7.09
N ALA A 214 6.27 -5.72 -5.82
CA ALA A 214 7.21 -5.94 -4.73
C ALA A 214 7.64 -7.41 -4.59
N THR A 215 6.71 -8.35 -4.73
CA THR A 215 7.03 -9.79 -4.69
C THR A 215 7.94 -10.19 -5.86
N THR A 216 7.72 -9.61 -7.04
CA THR A 216 8.55 -9.86 -8.23
C THR A 216 9.93 -9.24 -8.06
N CYS A 217 10.02 -8.00 -7.55
CA CYS A 217 11.28 -7.34 -7.22
C CYS A 217 12.11 -8.17 -6.21
N ALA A 218 11.50 -8.58 -5.10
CA ALA A 218 12.16 -9.40 -4.08
C ALA A 218 12.65 -10.74 -4.63
N ARG A 219 11.87 -11.39 -5.51
CA ARG A 219 12.29 -12.63 -6.19
C ARG A 219 13.48 -12.40 -7.11
N ASN A 220 13.48 -11.33 -7.90
CA ASN A 220 14.62 -10.97 -8.75
C ASN A 220 15.88 -10.68 -7.91
N ASN A 221 15.69 -10.14 -6.70
CA ASN A 221 16.75 -9.91 -5.72
C ASN A 221 17.08 -11.14 -4.86
N LYS A 222 16.57 -12.32 -5.22
CA LYS A 222 16.87 -13.62 -4.59
C LYS A 222 16.51 -13.70 -3.10
N VAL A 223 15.50 -12.96 -2.66
CA VAL A 223 14.94 -13.12 -1.31
C VAL A 223 14.32 -14.51 -1.20
N GLN A 224 14.64 -15.21 -0.12
CA GLN A 224 14.12 -16.55 0.12
C GLN A 224 12.60 -16.52 0.35
N GLU A 225 11.90 -17.55 -0.12
CA GLU A 225 10.45 -17.64 0.06
C GLU A 225 10.04 -17.63 1.53
N ALA A 226 10.84 -18.26 2.41
CA ALA A 226 10.63 -18.22 3.86
C ALA A 226 10.62 -16.78 4.41
N ASP A 227 11.52 -15.92 3.93
CA ASP A 227 11.60 -14.51 4.34
C ASP A 227 10.39 -13.72 3.82
N ILE A 228 9.95 -13.98 2.59
CA ILE A 228 8.73 -13.36 2.00
C ILE A 228 7.49 -13.79 2.79
N VAL A 229 7.36 -15.07 3.14
CA VAL A 229 6.23 -15.60 3.91
C VAL A 229 6.23 -15.04 5.33
N LEU A 230 7.40 -14.95 5.98
CA LEU A 230 7.53 -14.36 7.30
C LEU A 230 7.14 -12.87 7.30
N HIS A 231 7.57 -12.12 6.28
CA HIS A 231 7.18 -10.72 6.11
C HIS A 231 5.66 -10.58 5.92
N ASN A 232 5.04 -11.46 5.12
CA ASN A 232 3.60 -11.46 4.85
C ASN A 232 2.76 -12.26 5.89
N ARG A 233 3.33 -12.64 7.05
CA ARG A 233 2.71 -13.51 8.05
C ARG A 233 1.34 -13.03 8.53
N TRP A 234 1.16 -11.71 8.64
CA TRP A 234 -0.11 -11.03 8.97
C TRP A 234 -1.33 -11.68 8.33
N ARG A 235 -1.24 -12.06 7.05
CA ARG A 235 -2.35 -12.61 6.28
C ARG A 235 -2.94 -13.87 6.88
N ALA A 236 -2.07 -14.76 7.39
CA ALA A 236 -2.51 -16.01 7.97
C ALA A 236 -3.24 -15.75 9.29
N SER A 237 -2.82 -14.73 10.03
CA SER A 237 -3.47 -14.27 11.26
C SER A 237 -4.81 -13.58 10.99
N GLU A 238 -4.88 -12.68 9.99
CA GLU A 238 -6.10 -11.96 9.60
C GLU A 238 -7.19 -12.90 9.09
N ALA A 239 -6.84 -13.80 8.17
CA ALA A 239 -7.78 -14.75 7.56
C ALA A 239 -8.43 -15.70 8.58
N LYS A 240 -7.89 -15.76 9.79
CA LYS A 240 -8.33 -16.66 10.86
C LYS A 240 -9.08 -15.94 11.97
N SER A 241 -9.22 -14.61 11.90
CA SER A 241 -10.06 -13.78 12.79
C SER A 241 -9.97 -14.18 14.28
N GLY A 242 -8.74 -14.42 14.76
CA GLY A 242 -8.46 -14.80 16.15
C GLY A 242 -8.29 -16.30 16.43
N SER A 243 -8.39 -17.18 15.44
CA SER A 243 -8.02 -18.61 15.56
C SER A 243 -6.55 -18.85 15.20
N LEU A 244 -5.97 -19.98 15.66
CA LEU A 244 -4.56 -20.30 15.36
C LEU A 244 -4.32 -20.28 13.84
N PRO A 245 -3.38 -19.45 13.37
CA PRO A 245 -3.12 -19.32 11.94
C PRO A 245 -2.56 -20.62 11.38
N CYS A 246 -3.06 -21.02 10.20
CA CYS A 246 -2.51 -22.18 9.50
C CYS A 246 -1.17 -21.77 8.88
N MET A 247 -0.10 -21.94 9.64
CA MET A 247 1.28 -21.63 9.27
C MET A 247 2.15 -22.86 9.49
N SER A 248 3.34 -22.86 8.89
CA SER A 248 4.37 -23.84 9.28
C SER A 248 4.68 -23.69 10.78
N MET A 249 5.01 -24.82 11.43
CA MET A 249 5.38 -24.84 12.85
C MET A 249 6.48 -23.82 13.16
N HIS A 250 7.49 -23.71 12.29
CA HIS A 250 8.58 -22.75 12.44
C HIS A 250 8.09 -21.29 12.53
N ASN A 251 7.12 -20.90 11.68
CA ASN A 251 6.55 -19.56 11.69
C ASN A 251 5.66 -19.32 12.90
N LEU A 252 4.98 -20.35 13.43
CA LEU A 252 4.13 -20.23 14.63
C LEU A 252 4.96 -19.86 15.87
N TYR A 253 6.12 -20.50 16.04
CA TYR A 253 7.01 -20.29 17.18
C TYR A 253 8.05 -19.17 16.98
N THR A 254 8.13 -18.56 15.81
CA THR A 254 9.06 -17.45 15.57
C THR A 254 8.64 -16.24 16.41
N GLU A 255 9.53 -15.83 17.31
CA GLU A 255 9.38 -14.64 18.13
C GLU A 255 9.59 -13.37 17.27
N ILE A 256 8.50 -12.67 16.98
CA ILE A 256 8.46 -11.56 16.01
C ILE A 256 9.34 -10.39 16.44
N SER A 257 9.46 -10.14 17.75
CA SER A 257 10.33 -9.12 18.35
C SER A 257 11.82 -9.38 18.06
N GLN A 258 12.23 -10.65 18.00
CA GLN A 258 13.64 -11.04 17.79
C GLN A 258 13.98 -11.29 16.31
N ALA A 259 12.99 -11.58 15.48
CA ALA A 259 13.18 -11.86 14.05
C ALA A 259 13.34 -10.61 13.16
N LEU A 260 13.59 -9.43 13.74
CA LEU A 260 13.71 -8.16 13.01
C LEU A 260 14.68 -8.24 11.81
N PRO A 261 15.91 -8.79 11.92
CA PRO A 261 16.83 -8.87 10.79
C PRO A 261 16.23 -9.61 9.59
N THR A 262 15.56 -10.74 9.84
CA THR A 262 14.92 -11.54 8.80
C THR A 262 13.73 -10.83 8.17
N ARG A 263 12.91 -10.14 9.00
CA ARG A 263 11.72 -9.41 8.54
C ARG A 263 12.05 -8.22 7.65
N LEU A 264 13.21 -7.60 7.87
CA LEU A 264 13.71 -6.48 7.06
C LEU A 264 14.30 -6.91 5.73
N ARG A 265 14.74 -8.17 5.55
CA ARG A 265 15.32 -8.65 4.29
C ARG A 265 14.42 -8.41 3.08
N PHE A 266 13.11 -8.58 3.26
CA PHE A 266 12.15 -8.30 2.20
C PHE A 266 12.21 -6.84 1.76
N SER A 267 11.86 -5.91 2.64
CA SER A 267 11.78 -4.48 2.30
C SER A 267 13.14 -3.87 1.96
N ALA A 268 14.22 -4.28 2.63
CA ALA A 268 15.58 -3.85 2.31
C ALA A 268 16.04 -4.31 0.92
N SER A 269 15.54 -5.45 0.43
CA SER A 269 15.91 -5.95 -0.91
C SER A 269 15.20 -5.25 -2.05
N LEU A 270 14.10 -4.54 -1.78
CA LEU A 270 13.26 -3.94 -2.82
C LEU A 270 13.95 -2.81 -3.55
#